data_AF-A0A9D7CR44-F1
#
_entry.id   AF-A0A9D7CR44-F1
#
_cell.length_a   1.000
_cell.length_b   1.000
_cell.length_c   1.000
_cell.angle_alpha   90.00
_cell.angle_beta   90.00
_cell.angle_gamma   90.00
#
_symmetry.space_group_name_H-M   'P 1'
#
loop_
_entity.id
_entity.type
_entity.pdbx_description
1 polymer ?
#
loop_
_entity_poly.entity_id
_entity_poly.type
_entity_poly.pdbx_seq_one_letter_code
_entity_poly.pdbx_strand_id
1 'polypeptide(L)'
;MRRWLGRMAALMRAGVVVALIAFGLLAFGLRAARADAARAAMALGRQVLPLLALETDKTSLRINGQDLFVSSAIVDGSVEDVLDRFEAQCAAAGSPLAEAWRKVAHDRKTEAAVSRLPRLDVVRRSERGEGVVFCFVGGSTAGVTFEAALARFSKERDLGALGQLRYAFAKPADDGRVRVMATWTEGTFKLDAQTAGEAAGSDPSAAPRPPSSRRLLSASLVGAPYGIYAYGTDASPEAVLRFYDRAMNEAKWVAVTPPEPARGRAAERIYVKDNLHVLVSAGPDGKSPGGPRDSRPTTLVSIGELGAQGAQK
;
A
#
# COMPACT_ATOMS: atom_id res chain seq x y z
N MET A 1 9.94 56.77 -19.74
CA MET A 1 9.67 55.46 -20.37
C MET A 1 10.87 54.50 -20.38
N ARG A 2 12.06 54.86 -20.88
CA ARG A 2 13.21 53.93 -21.05
C ARG A 2 13.72 53.24 -19.77
N ARG A 3 13.71 53.93 -18.61
CA ARG A 3 14.05 53.35 -17.29
C ARG A 3 13.01 52.36 -16.75
N TRP A 4 11.75 52.49 -17.14
CA TRP A 4 10.66 51.61 -16.72
C TRP A 4 10.68 50.28 -17.51
N LEU A 5 10.94 50.37 -18.81
CA LEU A 5 11.16 49.21 -19.69
C LEU A 5 12.35 48.34 -19.22
N GLY A 6 13.45 48.95 -18.76
CA GLY A 6 14.60 48.22 -18.22
C GLY A 6 14.30 47.44 -16.94
N ARG A 7 13.51 48.02 -16.02
CA ARG A 7 13.09 47.35 -14.77
C ARG A 7 12.12 46.20 -15.05
N MET A 8 11.18 46.39 -15.97
CA MET A 8 10.27 45.33 -16.42
C MET A 8 11.03 44.15 -17.04
N ALA A 9 12.03 44.41 -17.88
CA ALA A 9 12.84 43.35 -18.47
C ALA A 9 13.66 42.56 -17.42
N ALA A 10 14.20 43.25 -16.41
CA ALA A 10 14.91 42.61 -15.30
C ALA A 10 13.99 41.72 -14.45
N LEU A 11 12.78 42.21 -14.13
CA LEU A 11 11.77 41.44 -13.40
C LEU A 11 11.28 40.21 -14.18
N MET A 12 11.06 40.35 -15.49
CA MET A 12 10.70 39.22 -16.36
C MET A 12 11.80 38.15 -16.38
N ARG A 13 13.07 38.54 -16.48
CA ARG A 13 14.19 37.59 -16.46
C ARG A 13 14.30 36.88 -15.12
N ALA A 14 14.18 37.61 -14.01
CA ALA A 14 14.15 37.01 -12.67
C ALA A 14 12.99 36.04 -12.50
N GLY A 15 11.79 36.40 -12.99
CA GLY A 15 10.61 35.54 -12.96
C GLY A 15 10.81 34.23 -13.74
N VAL A 16 11.43 34.29 -14.93
CA VAL A 16 11.75 33.09 -15.71
C VAL A 16 12.75 32.19 -14.97
N VAL A 17 13.81 32.75 -14.38
CA VAL A 17 14.80 31.96 -13.62
C VAL A 17 14.16 31.29 -12.41
N VAL A 18 13.34 32.01 -11.65
CA VAL A 18 12.60 31.44 -10.51
C VAL A 18 11.65 30.34 -10.95
N ALA A 19 10.91 30.54 -12.05
CA ALA A 19 10.02 29.52 -12.61
C ALA A 19 10.78 28.26 -13.04
N LEU A 20 11.95 28.40 -13.68
CA LEU A 20 12.80 27.28 -14.08
C LEU A 20 13.37 26.52 -12.87
N ILE A 21 13.79 27.23 -11.82
CA ILE A 21 14.26 26.61 -10.57
C ILE A 21 13.10 25.87 -9.89
N ALA A 22 11.94 26.50 -9.75
CA ALA A 22 10.76 25.88 -9.15
C ALA A 22 10.32 24.63 -9.94
N PHE A 23 10.32 24.71 -11.27
CA PHE A 23 10.03 23.57 -12.14
C PHE A 23 11.08 22.46 -11.99
N GLY A 24 12.36 22.81 -11.92
CA GLY A 24 13.46 21.86 -11.69
C GLY A 24 13.33 21.14 -10.34
N LEU A 25 13.01 21.87 -9.28
CA LEU A 25 12.77 21.31 -7.94
C LEU A 25 11.52 20.42 -7.92
N LEU A 26 10.43 20.82 -8.59
CA LEU A 26 9.22 20.02 -8.73
C LEU A 26 9.50 18.71 -9.49
N ALA A 27 10.20 18.78 -10.62
CA ALA A 27 10.56 17.62 -11.43
C ALA A 27 11.49 16.66 -10.66
N PHE A 28 12.46 17.20 -9.92
CA PHE A 28 13.33 16.41 -9.05
C PHE A 28 12.55 15.73 -7.92
N GLY A 29 11.67 16.48 -7.24
CA GLY A 29 10.79 15.96 -6.19
C GLY A 29 9.87 14.85 -6.70
N LEU A 30 9.28 15.02 -7.88
CA LEU A 30 8.45 13.99 -8.53
C LEU A 30 9.27 12.73 -8.87
N ARG A 31 10.50 12.89 -9.36
CA ARG A 31 11.39 11.75 -9.65
C ARG A 31 11.77 11.00 -8.37
N ALA A 32 12.10 11.72 -7.30
CA ALA A 32 12.42 11.13 -6.00
C ALA A 32 11.20 10.39 -5.42
N ALA A 33 10.03 11.04 -5.40
CA ALA A 33 8.78 10.44 -4.93
C ALA A 33 8.41 9.18 -5.74
N ARG A 34 8.57 9.20 -7.07
CA ARG A 34 8.37 8.01 -7.91
C ARG A 34 9.35 6.90 -7.54
N ALA A 35 10.62 7.21 -7.33
CA ALA A 35 11.63 6.23 -6.95
C ALA A 35 11.33 5.62 -5.58
N ASP A 36 10.87 6.41 -4.61
CA ASP A 36 10.45 5.95 -3.29
C ASP A 36 9.20 5.08 -3.35
N ALA A 37 8.18 5.52 -4.09
CA ALA A 37 6.97 4.74 -4.32
C ALA A 37 7.30 3.39 -4.97
N ALA A 38 8.15 3.37 -6.00
CA ALA A 38 8.58 2.13 -6.64
C ALA A 38 9.38 1.22 -5.70
N ARG A 39 10.21 1.77 -4.81
CA ARG A 39 10.94 0.98 -3.79
C ARG A 39 9.99 0.39 -2.75
N ALA A 40 9.05 1.18 -2.23
CA ALA A 40 8.04 0.72 -1.30
C ALA A 40 7.15 -0.35 -1.94
N ALA A 41 6.74 -0.14 -3.19
CA ALA A 41 5.98 -1.08 -4.00
C ALA A 41 6.72 -2.42 -4.17
N MET A 42 8.03 -2.42 -4.46
CA MET A 42 8.84 -3.64 -4.54
C MET A 42 8.94 -4.34 -3.17
N ALA A 43 9.17 -3.58 -2.09
CA ALA A 43 9.25 -4.14 -0.74
C ALA A 43 7.94 -4.84 -0.33
N LEU A 44 6.79 -4.22 -0.64
CA LEU A 44 5.48 -4.82 -0.45
C LEU A 44 5.35 -6.13 -1.24
N GLY A 45 5.72 -6.11 -2.52
CA GLY A 45 5.66 -7.30 -3.39
C GLY A 45 6.44 -8.49 -2.82
N ARG A 46 7.66 -8.25 -2.33
CA ARG A 46 8.50 -9.28 -1.70
C ARG A 46 7.91 -9.84 -0.42
N GLN A 47 7.23 -9.00 0.39
CA GLN A 47 6.65 -9.41 1.67
C GLN A 47 5.34 -10.18 1.48
N VAL A 48 4.49 -9.77 0.52
CA VAL A 48 3.16 -10.33 0.34
C VAL A 48 3.18 -11.59 -0.52
N LEU A 49 4.02 -11.64 -1.56
CA LEU A 49 4.00 -12.74 -2.53
C LEU A 49 4.16 -14.14 -1.92
N PRO A 50 5.03 -14.38 -0.92
CA PRO A 50 5.14 -15.69 -0.26
C PRO A 50 3.84 -16.13 0.42
N LEU A 51 3.03 -15.19 0.92
CA LEU A 51 1.78 -15.48 1.61
C LEU A 51 0.69 -15.96 0.65
N LEU A 52 0.75 -15.51 -0.60
CA LEU A 52 -0.25 -15.81 -1.63
C LEU A 52 0.11 -17.00 -2.51
N ALA A 53 1.29 -17.60 -2.30
CA ALA A 53 1.79 -18.69 -3.13
C ALA A 53 0.89 -19.94 -3.16
N LEU A 54 -0.09 -20.01 -2.27
CA LEU A 54 -1.04 -21.11 -2.10
C LEU A 54 -2.40 -20.86 -2.77
N GLU A 55 -2.69 -19.63 -3.22
CA GLU A 55 -3.98 -19.27 -3.82
C GLU A 55 -3.78 -18.72 -5.24
N THR A 56 -4.37 -19.42 -6.21
CA THR A 56 -4.35 -19.04 -7.64
C THR A 56 -5.54 -18.15 -8.03
N ASP A 57 -6.58 -18.13 -7.21
CA ASP A 57 -7.84 -17.46 -7.53
C ASP A 57 -7.86 -15.99 -7.07
N LYS A 58 -8.88 -15.25 -7.52
CA LYS A 58 -9.15 -13.88 -7.05
C LYS A 58 -9.57 -13.94 -5.59
N THR A 59 -8.73 -13.41 -4.72
CA THR A 59 -8.98 -13.32 -3.29
C THR A 59 -9.32 -11.88 -2.90
N SER A 60 -10.42 -11.70 -2.17
CA SER A 60 -10.87 -10.39 -1.69
C SER A 60 -10.36 -10.15 -0.27
N LEU A 61 -9.66 -9.04 -0.10
CA LEU A 61 -9.08 -8.54 1.14
C LEU A 61 -9.82 -7.26 1.56
N ARG A 62 -10.13 -7.14 2.84
CA ARG A 62 -10.65 -5.91 3.45
C ARG A 62 -9.55 -5.27 4.28
N ILE A 63 -9.01 -4.13 3.85
CA ILE A 63 -7.97 -3.38 4.57
C ILE A 63 -8.55 -2.07 5.10
N ASN A 64 -8.62 -1.93 6.42
CA ASN A 64 -9.25 -0.83 7.14
C ASN A 64 -10.65 -0.53 6.59
N GLY A 65 -11.42 -1.58 6.34
CA GLY A 65 -12.77 -1.48 5.79
C GLY A 65 -12.86 -1.16 4.29
N GLN A 66 -11.73 -1.04 3.58
CA GLN A 66 -11.71 -0.86 2.11
C GLN A 66 -11.44 -2.19 1.41
N ASP A 67 -12.11 -2.44 0.28
CA ASP A 67 -11.89 -3.65 -0.49
C ASP A 67 -10.66 -3.53 -1.39
N LEU A 68 -9.86 -4.59 -1.38
CA LEU A 68 -8.69 -4.79 -2.20
C LEU A 68 -8.76 -6.22 -2.72
N PHE A 69 -8.39 -6.42 -3.97
CA PHE A 69 -8.35 -7.75 -4.57
C PHE A 69 -6.93 -8.12 -4.85
N VAL A 70 -6.63 -9.40 -4.67
CA VAL A 70 -5.32 -9.94 -4.94
C VAL A 70 -5.44 -11.27 -5.67
N SER A 71 -4.49 -11.55 -6.53
CA SER A 71 -4.36 -12.85 -7.20
C SER A 71 -2.88 -13.12 -7.43
N SER A 72 -2.50 -14.39 -7.42
CA SER A 72 -1.16 -14.82 -7.78
C SER A 72 -1.19 -15.88 -8.87
N ALA A 73 -0.16 -15.90 -9.72
CA ALA A 73 -0.03 -16.89 -10.78
C ALA A 73 1.44 -17.21 -11.04
N ILE A 74 1.71 -18.39 -11.59
CA ILE A 74 2.99 -18.71 -12.21
C ILE A 74 2.74 -18.77 -13.72
N VAL A 75 3.51 -18.00 -14.48
CA VAL A 75 3.33 -17.85 -15.93
C VAL A 75 4.65 -18.04 -16.66
N ASP A 76 4.57 -18.50 -17.90
CA ASP A 76 5.74 -18.64 -18.76
C ASP A 76 6.23 -17.28 -19.28
N GLY A 77 7.51 -17.24 -19.65
CA GLY A 77 8.20 -16.06 -20.19
C GLY A 77 9.20 -15.45 -19.22
N SER A 78 9.73 -14.27 -19.58
CA SER A 78 10.61 -13.50 -18.69
C SER A 78 9.82 -12.52 -17.81
N VAL A 79 10.44 -12.06 -16.72
CA VAL A 79 9.86 -11.00 -15.87
C VAL A 79 9.55 -9.75 -16.69
N GLU A 80 10.42 -9.39 -17.63
CA GLU A 80 10.20 -8.23 -18.49
C GLU A 80 8.99 -8.41 -19.41
N ASP A 81 8.81 -9.59 -20.02
CA ASP A 81 7.64 -9.89 -20.86
C ASP A 81 6.33 -9.77 -20.06
N VAL A 82 6.34 -10.23 -18.81
CA VAL A 82 5.19 -10.10 -17.93
C VAL A 82 4.88 -8.64 -17.64
N LEU A 83 5.88 -7.85 -17.24
CA LEU A 83 5.70 -6.44 -16.91
C LEU A 83 5.29 -5.62 -18.14
N ASP A 84 5.81 -5.94 -19.32
CA ASP A 84 5.40 -5.37 -20.60
C ASP A 84 3.90 -5.57 -20.85
N ARG A 85 3.39 -6.78 -20.60
CA ARG A 85 1.95 -7.07 -20.74
C ARG A 85 1.10 -6.23 -19.78
N PHE A 86 1.51 -6.09 -18.51
CA PHE A 86 0.79 -5.24 -17.55
C PHE A 86 0.85 -3.77 -17.93
N GLU A 87 2.01 -3.27 -18.36
CA GLU A 87 2.17 -1.89 -18.83
C GLU A 87 1.30 -1.60 -20.06
N ALA A 88 1.23 -2.53 -21.01
CA ALA A 88 0.36 -2.41 -22.17
C ALA A 88 -1.13 -2.36 -21.76
N GLN A 89 -1.56 -3.20 -20.82
CA GLN A 89 -2.93 -3.16 -20.29
C GLN A 89 -3.23 -1.84 -19.59
N CYS A 90 -2.30 -1.34 -18.77
CA CYS A 90 -2.40 -0.03 -18.13
C CYS A 90 -2.56 1.10 -19.15
N ALA A 91 -1.76 1.09 -20.22
CA ALA A 91 -1.82 2.10 -21.26
C ALA A 91 -3.13 2.05 -22.06
N ALA A 92 -3.66 0.85 -22.29
CA ALA A 92 -4.89 0.64 -23.07
C ALA A 92 -6.17 1.01 -22.29
N ALA A 93 -6.21 0.77 -20.98
CA ALA A 93 -7.42 0.95 -20.18
C ALA A 93 -7.84 2.42 -19.98
N GLY A 94 -6.93 3.37 -20.24
CA GLY A 94 -7.16 4.81 -20.05
C GLY A 94 -7.38 5.19 -18.59
N SER A 95 -7.36 6.48 -18.26
CA SER A 95 -7.76 7.05 -16.96
C SER A 95 -7.80 8.58 -17.09
N PRO A 96 -8.45 9.31 -16.17
CA PRO A 96 -8.37 10.77 -16.15
C PRO A 96 -6.92 11.28 -16.13
N LEU A 97 -6.04 10.58 -15.40
CA LEU A 97 -4.60 10.89 -15.34
C LEU A 97 -3.89 10.62 -16.69
N ALA A 98 -4.17 9.50 -17.34
CA ALA A 98 -3.62 9.20 -18.67
C ALA A 98 -4.14 10.20 -19.72
N GLU A 99 -5.38 10.66 -19.62
CA GLU A 99 -5.95 11.66 -20.52
C GLU A 99 -5.28 13.04 -20.34
N ALA A 100 -5.08 13.48 -19.10
CA ALA A 100 -4.32 14.70 -18.82
C ALA A 100 -2.92 14.63 -19.41
N TRP A 101 -2.23 13.49 -19.26
CA TRP A 101 -0.91 13.32 -19.86
C TRP A 101 -0.92 13.40 -21.38
N ARG A 102 -1.91 12.79 -22.05
CA ARG A 102 -2.06 12.90 -23.50
C ARG A 102 -2.28 14.33 -23.96
N LYS A 103 -3.11 15.10 -23.24
CA LYS A 103 -3.35 16.52 -23.56
C LYS A 103 -2.06 17.34 -23.47
N VAL A 104 -1.25 17.11 -22.45
CA VAL A 104 0.04 17.77 -22.28
C VAL A 104 1.05 17.34 -23.35
N ALA A 105 1.07 16.05 -23.73
CA ALA A 105 1.96 15.56 -24.78
C ALA A 105 1.61 16.08 -26.19
N HIS A 106 0.33 16.32 -26.47
CA HIS A 106 -0.12 16.83 -27.77
C HIS A 106 0.00 18.36 -27.95
N ASP A 107 0.34 19.11 -26.90
CA ASP A 107 0.69 20.53 -27.06
C ASP A 107 2.10 20.65 -27.67
N ARG A 108 2.14 20.91 -29.00
CA ARG A 108 3.35 21.06 -29.82
C ARG A 108 4.40 22.02 -29.24
N LYS A 109 4.02 22.99 -28.41
CA LYS A 109 4.98 23.90 -27.75
C LYS A 109 5.75 23.24 -26.61
N THR A 110 5.21 22.15 -26.07
CA THR A 110 5.75 21.45 -24.91
C THR A 110 6.18 20.01 -25.22
N GLU A 111 5.83 19.46 -26.39
CA GLU A 111 6.11 18.09 -26.83
C GLU A 111 7.58 17.64 -26.60
N ALA A 112 8.56 18.49 -26.93
CA ALA A 112 9.98 18.18 -26.72
C ALA A 112 10.41 18.22 -25.24
N ALA A 113 9.73 19.00 -24.40
CA ALA A 113 9.96 19.06 -22.96
C ALA A 113 9.23 17.93 -22.22
N VAL A 114 8.02 17.59 -22.68
CA VAL A 114 7.10 16.61 -22.09
C VAL A 114 7.53 15.18 -22.41
N SER A 115 8.06 14.92 -23.61
CA SER A 115 8.63 13.60 -23.96
C SER A 115 9.81 13.18 -23.08
N ARG A 116 10.44 14.14 -22.37
CA ARG A 116 11.50 13.88 -21.38
C ARG A 116 10.97 13.71 -19.96
N LEU A 117 9.68 13.98 -19.71
CA LEU A 117 9.06 13.80 -18.40
C LEU A 117 8.65 12.34 -18.21
N PRO A 118 8.85 11.77 -17.01
CA PRO A 118 8.40 10.43 -16.72
C PRO A 118 6.87 10.38 -16.78
N ARG A 119 6.32 9.41 -17.52
CA ARG A 119 4.89 9.07 -17.48
C ARG A 119 4.47 8.83 -16.04
N LEU A 120 3.54 9.62 -15.52
CA LEU A 120 3.04 9.47 -14.14
C LEU A 120 1.83 8.55 -14.05
N ASP A 121 1.21 8.23 -15.18
CA ASP A 121 0.05 7.34 -15.28
C ASP A 121 0.42 5.85 -15.15
N VAL A 122 1.65 5.49 -15.55
CA VAL A 122 2.22 4.15 -15.35
C VAL A 122 3.59 4.26 -14.68
N VAL A 123 3.73 3.54 -13.58
CA VAL A 123 4.99 3.43 -12.84
C VAL A 123 5.53 2.03 -12.96
N ARG A 124 6.66 1.89 -13.67
CA ARG A 124 7.42 0.65 -13.78
C ARG A 124 8.78 0.79 -13.13
N ARG A 125 9.22 -0.28 -12.48
CA ARG A 125 10.60 -0.45 -12.01
C ARG A 125 10.99 -1.92 -12.06
N SER A 126 12.15 -2.21 -12.65
CA SER A 126 12.81 -3.51 -12.57
C SER A 126 14.15 -3.36 -11.85
N GLU A 127 14.47 -4.29 -10.97
CA GLU A 127 15.75 -4.32 -10.25
C GLU A 127 16.10 -5.77 -9.90
N ARG A 128 17.32 -6.21 -10.22
CA ARG A 128 17.84 -7.56 -9.87
C ARG A 128 16.94 -8.72 -10.33
N GLY A 129 16.37 -8.62 -11.52
CA GLY A 129 15.59 -9.70 -12.15
C GLY A 129 14.14 -9.82 -11.67
N GLU A 130 13.68 -8.91 -10.82
CA GLU A 130 12.27 -8.76 -10.43
C GLU A 130 11.81 -7.33 -10.74
N GLY A 131 10.50 -7.11 -10.77
CA GLY A 131 9.98 -5.78 -11.02
C GLY A 131 8.52 -5.60 -10.67
N VAL A 132 8.09 -4.36 -10.80
CA VAL A 132 6.75 -3.90 -10.47
C VAL A 132 6.23 -2.96 -11.55
N VAL A 133 4.94 -3.06 -11.82
CA VAL A 133 4.14 -2.09 -12.57
C VAL A 133 2.98 -1.66 -11.69
N PHE A 134 2.69 -0.37 -11.59
CA PHE A 134 1.41 0.10 -11.09
C PHE A 134 0.86 1.25 -11.92
N CYS A 135 -0.46 1.35 -11.99
CA CYS A 135 -1.16 2.38 -12.75
C CYS A 135 -2.57 2.61 -12.19
N PHE A 136 -3.20 3.70 -12.62
CA PHE A 136 -4.63 3.92 -12.47
C PHE A 136 -5.33 3.67 -13.79
N VAL A 137 -6.35 2.81 -13.78
CA VAL A 137 -7.18 2.51 -14.94
C VAL A 137 -8.58 3.09 -14.79
N GLY A 138 -9.22 3.38 -15.91
CA GLY A 138 -10.57 3.90 -15.98
C GLY A 138 -11.54 2.89 -15.35
N GLY A 139 -12.29 3.35 -14.35
CA GLY A 139 -13.37 2.60 -13.73
C GLY A 139 -14.68 3.35 -13.91
N SER A 140 -15.36 3.63 -12.79
CA SER A 140 -16.52 4.53 -12.73
C SER A 140 -16.20 6.00 -13.06
N THR A 141 -14.96 6.30 -13.45
CA THR A 141 -14.44 7.64 -13.76
C THR A 141 -14.33 7.91 -15.26
N ALA A 142 -14.88 7.04 -16.10
CA ALA A 142 -14.94 7.27 -17.54
C ALA A 142 -15.61 8.63 -17.86
N GLY A 143 -14.93 9.47 -18.64
CA GLY A 143 -15.41 10.81 -19.02
C GLY A 143 -15.23 11.90 -17.97
N VAL A 144 -14.66 11.60 -16.79
CA VAL A 144 -14.33 12.61 -15.77
C VAL A 144 -12.99 13.27 -16.12
N THR A 145 -12.93 14.60 -16.09
CA THR A 145 -11.67 15.30 -16.33
C THR A 145 -10.71 15.13 -15.15
N PHE A 146 -9.41 15.26 -15.40
CA PHE A 146 -8.40 15.15 -14.35
C PHE A 146 -8.59 16.17 -13.22
N GLU A 147 -9.01 17.41 -13.54
CA GLU A 147 -9.25 18.45 -12.55
C GLU A 147 -10.40 18.09 -11.62
N ALA A 148 -11.49 17.56 -12.17
CA ALA A 148 -12.63 17.09 -11.38
C ALA A 148 -12.26 15.87 -10.51
N ALA A 149 -11.52 14.92 -11.08
CA ALA A 149 -10.98 13.76 -10.38
C ALA A 149 -10.06 14.18 -9.21
N LEU A 150 -9.14 15.11 -9.46
CA LEU A 150 -8.21 15.63 -8.45
C LEU A 150 -8.92 16.43 -7.37
N ALA A 151 -9.91 17.26 -7.73
CA ALA A 151 -10.72 17.99 -6.77
C ALA A 151 -11.48 17.04 -5.85
N ARG A 152 -12.08 15.99 -6.40
CA ARG A 152 -12.75 14.94 -5.63
C ARG A 152 -11.78 14.18 -4.73
N PHE A 153 -10.63 13.75 -5.24
CA PHE A 153 -9.59 13.11 -4.44
C PHE A 153 -9.11 14.02 -3.30
N SER A 154 -8.86 15.30 -3.56
CA SER A 154 -8.41 16.26 -2.54
C SER A 154 -9.44 16.40 -1.40
N LYS A 155 -10.73 16.43 -1.75
CA LYS A 155 -11.84 16.56 -0.80
C LYS A 155 -12.13 15.26 -0.05
N GLU A 156 -12.25 14.15 -0.76
CA GLU A 156 -12.75 12.88 -0.22
C GLU A 156 -11.65 11.89 0.16
N ARG A 157 -10.40 12.18 -0.23
CA ARG A 157 -9.24 11.29 -0.08
C ARG A 157 -9.47 9.88 -0.65
N ASP A 158 -10.34 9.77 -1.65
CA ASP A 158 -10.69 8.53 -2.32
C ASP A 158 -9.83 8.31 -3.57
N LEU A 159 -8.92 7.32 -3.53
CA LEU A 159 -8.09 6.96 -4.68
C LEU A 159 -8.94 6.55 -5.90
N GLY A 160 -10.13 5.99 -5.67
CA GLY A 160 -11.08 5.62 -6.73
C GLY A 160 -11.49 6.80 -7.61
N ALA A 161 -11.41 8.04 -7.10
CA ALA A 161 -11.66 9.25 -7.87
C ALA A 161 -10.63 9.46 -9.01
N LEU A 162 -9.41 8.95 -8.85
CA LEU A 162 -8.34 9.03 -9.86
C LEU A 162 -8.38 7.84 -10.84
N GLY A 163 -9.18 6.82 -10.54
CA GLY A 163 -9.27 5.55 -11.26
C GLY A 163 -9.10 4.36 -10.31
N GLN A 164 -9.20 3.16 -10.86
CA GLN A 164 -8.95 1.93 -10.12
C GLN A 164 -7.44 1.65 -10.12
N LEU A 165 -6.88 1.37 -8.94
CA LEU A 165 -5.48 0.97 -8.84
C LEU A 165 -5.30 -0.41 -9.47
N ARG A 166 -4.25 -0.56 -10.26
CA ARG A 166 -3.70 -1.85 -10.70
C ARG A 166 -2.24 -1.88 -10.32
N TYR A 167 -1.83 -2.96 -9.68
CA TYR A 167 -0.46 -3.22 -9.25
C TYR A 167 -0.11 -4.64 -9.67
N ALA A 168 1.09 -4.84 -10.20
CA ALA A 168 1.63 -6.14 -10.54
C ALA A 168 3.09 -6.21 -10.09
N PHE A 169 3.44 -7.25 -9.36
CA PHE A 169 4.80 -7.59 -8.98
C PHE A 169 5.17 -8.93 -9.61
N ALA A 170 6.33 -9.00 -10.24
CA ALA A 170 6.81 -10.18 -10.92
C ALA A 170 8.25 -10.51 -10.50
N LYS A 171 8.52 -11.78 -10.24
CA LYS A 171 9.88 -12.28 -9.94
C LYS A 171 10.08 -13.68 -10.52
N PRO A 172 11.33 -14.14 -10.67
CA PRO A 172 11.61 -15.51 -11.10
C PRO A 172 11.03 -16.52 -10.10
N ALA A 173 10.49 -17.62 -10.62
CA ALA A 173 10.15 -18.82 -9.87
C ALA A 173 11.30 -19.85 -9.95
N ASP A 174 11.28 -20.85 -9.08
CA ASP A 174 12.36 -21.84 -8.97
C ASP A 174 12.45 -22.77 -10.19
N ASP A 175 11.38 -22.89 -10.97
CA ASP A 175 11.27 -23.74 -12.16
C ASP A 175 11.57 -22.99 -13.48
N GLY A 176 12.11 -21.77 -13.39
CA GLY A 176 12.45 -20.94 -14.54
C GLY A 176 11.26 -20.15 -15.13
N ARG A 177 10.05 -20.31 -14.59
CA ARG A 177 8.89 -19.47 -14.92
C ARG A 177 8.90 -18.17 -14.11
N VAL A 178 7.85 -17.36 -14.25
CA VAL A 178 7.68 -16.10 -13.50
C VAL A 178 6.52 -16.24 -12.53
N ARG A 179 6.77 -15.93 -11.26
CA ARG A 179 5.72 -15.77 -10.27
C ARG A 179 5.25 -14.32 -10.26
N VAL A 180 3.94 -14.14 -10.37
CA VAL A 180 3.28 -12.84 -10.44
C VAL A 180 2.28 -12.71 -9.30
N MET A 181 2.22 -11.53 -8.70
CA MET A 181 1.13 -11.08 -7.84
C MET A 181 0.50 -9.85 -8.46
N ALA A 182 -0.80 -9.88 -8.67
CA ALA A 182 -1.60 -8.74 -9.07
C ALA A 182 -2.46 -8.28 -7.90
N THR A 183 -2.52 -6.97 -7.67
CA THR A 183 -3.34 -6.34 -6.66
C THR A 183 -4.13 -5.21 -7.28
N TRP A 184 -5.41 -5.09 -6.95
CA TRP A 184 -6.25 -4.05 -7.53
C TRP A 184 -7.40 -3.61 -6.65
N THR A 185 -7.88 -2.39 -6.89
CA THR A 185 -9.11 -1.88 -6.26
C THR A 185 -10.27 -1.90 -7.25
N GLU A 186 -11.49 -1.95 -6.71
CA GLU A 186 -12.72 -1.73 -7.47
C GLU A 186 -13.54 -0.66 -6.73
N GLY A 187 -14.08 0.31 -7.45
CA GLY A 187 -14.86 1.40 -6.85
C GLY A 187 -14.04 2.35 -5.98
N THR A 188 -14.48 2.57 -4.73
CA THR A 188 -13.90 3.53 -3.80
C THR A 188 -12.77 2.92 -2.98
N PHE A 189 -11.71 3.68 -2.73
CA PHE A 189 -10.63 3.32 -1.83
C PHE A 189 -10.15 4.55 -1.06
N LYS A 190 -10.67 4.74 0.14
CA LYS A 190 -10.43 5.92 0.98
C LYS A 190 -9.11 5.84 1.76
N LEU A 191 -8.25 6.85 1.61
CA LEU A 191 -6.93 6.92 2.26
C LEU A 191 -6.98 7.44 3.70
N ASP A 192 -7.97 8.25 4.03
CA ASP A 192 -8.19 8.72 5.40
C ASP A 192 -8.51 7.55 6.34
N ALA A 193 -9.24 6.56 5.86
CA ALA A 193 -9.47 5.29 6.55
C ALA A 193 -8.17 4.55 6.93
N GLN A 194 -7.05 4.86 6.26
CA GLN A 194 -5.74 4.26 6.50
C GLN A 194 -4.84 5.10 7.43
N THR A 195 -5.17 6.37 7.67
CA THR A 195 -4.23 7.35 8.27
C THR A 195 -4.81 8.23 9.37
N ALA A 196 -6.13 8.27 9.53
CA ALA A 196 -6.78 9.08 10.56
C ALA A 196 -6.89 8.31 11.88
N GLY A 197 -6.34 8.89 12.97
CA GLY A 197 -6.61 8.50 14.36
C GLY A 197 -6.79 7.00 14.62
N GLU A 198 -8.06 6.60 14.76
CA GLU A 198 -8.51 5.20 14.79
C GLU A 198 -8.76 4.72 13.35
N ALA A 199 -7.97 3.76 12.88
CA ALA A 199 -8.17 3.17 11.56
C ALA A 199 -9.56 2.52 11.46
N ALA A 200 -10.21 2.67 10.30
CA ALA A 200 -11.49 2.05 10.02
C ALA A 200 -11.38 0.51 9.95
N GLY A 201 -12.50 -0.19 9.74
CA GLY A 201 -12.56 -1.65 9.66
C GLY A 201 -13.11 -2.31 10.93
N SER A 202 -12.76 -3.59 11.13
CA SER A 202 -13.30 -4.42 12.21
C SER A 202 -12.20 -4.96 13.13
N ASP A 203 -12.62 -5.44 14.30
CA ASP A 203 -11.76 -6.18 15.22
C ASP A 203 -11.75 -7.67 14.85
N PRO A 204 -10.77 -8.45 15.36
CA PRO A 204 -10.77 -9.89 15.19
C PRO A 204 -12.05 -10.51 15.77
N SER A 205 -12.50 -11.57 15.13
CA SER A 205 -13.65 -12.35 15.55
C SER A 205 -13.32 -13.33 16.68
N ALA A 206 -12.09 -13.83 16.72
CA ALA A 206 -11.61 -14.88 17.59
C ALA A 206 -10.92 -14.37 18.86
N ALA A 207 -10.54 -13.10 18.89
CA ALA A 207 -9.81 -12.49 20.00
C ALA A 207 -10.38 -11.10 20.33
N PRO A 208 -10.45 -10.71 21.61
CA PRO A 208 -10.90 -9.38 21.98
C PRO A 208 -9.86 -8.32 21.59
N ARG A 209 -10.32 -7.11 21.29
CA ARG A 209 -9.45 -5.93 21.16
C ARG A 209 -8.67 -5.68 22.47
N PRO A 210 -7.39 -5.26 22.43
CA PRO A 210 -6.68 -4.86 23.65
C PRO A 210 -7.37 -3.67 24.35
N PRO A 211 -7.38 -3.61 25.68
CA PRO A 211 -8.03 -2.52 26.41
C PRO A 211 -7.35 -1.18 26.13
N SER A 212 -8.16 -0.11 26.09
CA SER A 212 -7.70 1.27 25.87
C SER A 212 -6.74 1.41 24.68
N SER A 213 -7.03 0.67 23.60
CA SER A 213 -6.21 0.67 22.40
C SER A 213 -6.91 1.35 21.23
N ARG A 214 -6.10 1.84 20.30
CA ARG A 214 -6.54 2.36 19.02
C ARG A 214 -6.14 1.42 17.88
N ARG A 215 -7.03 1.17 16.92
CA ARG A 215 -6.71 0.41 15.72
C ARG A 215 -5.78 1.22 14.82
N LEU A 216 -4.68 0.59 14.40
CA LEU A 216 -3.74 1.11 13.42
C LEU A 216 -3.94 0.41 12.06
N LEU A 217 -4.30 -0.88 12.10
CA LEU A 217 -4.54 -1.70 10.92
C LEU A 217 -5.60 -2.75 11.22
N SER A 218 -6.47 -3.00 10.26
CA SER A 218 -7.21 -4.25 10.10
C SER A 218 -7.05 -4.71 8.66
N ALA A 219 -6.71 -5.97 8.45
CA ALA A 219 -6.63 -6.60 7.16
C ALA A 219 -7.21 -8.00 7.29
N SER A 220 -8.30 -8.32 6.59
CA SER A 220 -8.93 -9.64 6.67
C SER A 220 -9.33 -10.18 5.30
N LEU A 221 -9.41 -11.50 5.19
CA LEU A 221 -9.91 -12.17 4.00
C LEU A 221 -11.44 -12.20 4.03
N VAL A 222 -12.08 -11.81 2.94
CA VAL A 222 -13.54 -11.91 2.84
C VAL A 222 -13.92 -13.38 2.67
N GLY A 223 -14.75 -13.89 3.58
CA GLY A 223 -15.27 -15.26 3.53
C GLY A 223 -14.37 -16.32 4.17
N ALA A 224 -13.25 -15.94 4.78
CA ALA A 224 -12.38 -16.87 5.50
C ALA A 224 -11.92 -16.28 6.85
N PRO A 225 -11.61 -17.12 7.86
CA PRO A 225 -11.20 -16.67 9.19
C PRO A 225 -9.70 -16.31 9.24
N TYR A 226 -9.22 -15.59 8.22
CA TYR A 226 -7.85 -15.09 8.15
C TYR A 226 -7.84 -13.58 8.32
N GLY A 227 -6.98 -13.08 9.21
CA GLY A 227 -6.85 -11.64 9.41
C GLY A 227 -5.63 -11.24 10.21
N ILE A 228 -5.19 -10.00 10.01
CA ILE A 228 -4.12 -9.35 10.75
C ILE A 228 -4.65 -8.00 11.23
N TYR A 229 -4.49 -7.76 12.53
CA TYR A 229 -4.98 -6.56 13.19
C TYR A 229 -3.84 -5.96 14.02
N ALA A 230 -3.62 -4.66 13.89
CA ALA A 230 -2.61 -3.94 14.65
C ALA A 230 -3.26 -2.84 15.48
N TYR A 231 -2.82 -2.70 16.73
CA TYR A 231 -3.32 -1.73 17.68
C TYR A 231 -2.17 -1.01 18.38
N GLY A 232 -2.36 0.28 18.67
CA GLY A 232 -1.50 1.04 19.57
C GLY A 232 -2.17 1.18 20.94
N THR A 233 -1.42 0.97 22.02
CA THR A 233 -1.90 1.15 23.41
C THR A 233 -0.81 1.71 24.30
N ASP A 234 -1.21 2.37 25.38
CA ASP A 234 -0.29 2.87 26.44
C ASP A 234 0.03 1.78 27.48
N ALA A 235 -0.65 0.62 27.43
CA ALA A 235 -0.34 -0.50 28.30
C ALA A 235 1.03 -1.11 27.98
N SER A 236 1.74 -1.65 28.98
CA SER A 236 3.02 -2.35 28.72
C SER A 236 2.78 -3.66 27.94
N PRO A 237 3.78 -4.16 27.20
CA PRO A 237 3.66 -5.45 26.51
C PRO A 237 3.22 -6.59 27.44
N GLU A 238 3.77 -6.65 28.65
CA GLU A 238 3.43 -7.67 29.64
C GLU A 238 1.98 -7.54 30.14
N ALA A 239 1.49 -6.31 30.30
CA ALA A 239 0.11 -6.05 30.68
C ALA A 239 -0.87 -6.50 29.58
N VAL A 240 -0.53 -6.25 28.31
CA VAL A 240 -1.29 -6.73 27.15
C VAL A 240 -1.33 -8.25 27.13
N LEU A 241 -0.18 -8.93 27.27
CA LEU A 241 -0.16 -10.40 27.23
C LEU A 241 -0.93 -11.02 28.39
N ARG A 242 -0.79 -10.48 29.61
CA ARG A 242 -1.61 -10.94 30.76
C ARG A 242 -3.11 -10.74 30.53
N PHE A 243 -3.51 -9.70 29.79
CA PHE A 243 -4.92 -9.51 29.42
C PHE A 243 -5.39 -10.65 28.51
N TYR A 244 -4.64 -10.98 27.47
CA TYR A 244 -4.98 -12.09 26.58
C TYR A 244 -4.94 -13.44 27.28
N ASP A 245 -3.95 -13.70 28.14
CA ASP A 245 -3.85 -14.96 28.88
C ASP A 245 -5.13 -15.22 29.68
N ARG A 246 -5.72 -14.17 30.29
CA ARG A 246 -7.01 -14.27 31.01
C ARG A 246 -8.20 -14.40 30.05
N ALA A 247 -8.34 -13.46 29.12
CA ALA A 247 -9.52 -13.39 28.25
C ALA A 247 -9.67 -14.63 27.35
N MET A 248 -8.55 -15.13 26.83
CA MET A 248 -8.52 -16.33 25.98
C MET A 248 -8.82 -17.59 26.81
N ASN A 249 -8.29 -17.71 28.03
CA ASN A 249 -8.59 -18.83 28.94
C ASN A 249 -10.08 -18.85 29.35
N GLU A 250 -10.64 -17.70 29.72
CA GLU A 250 -12.08 -17.56 30.02
C GLU A 250 -12.94 -18.02 28.84
N ALA A 251 -12.52 -17.69 27.61
CA ALA A 251 -13.15 -18.12 26.36
C ALA A 251 -12.78 -19.56 25.91
N LYS A 252 -12.11 -20.35 26.77
CA LYS A 252 -11.71 -21.75 26.57
C LYS A 252 -10.72 -21.99 25.43
N TRP A 253 -9.86 -21.03 25.14
CA TRP A 253 -8.71 -21.23 24.27
C TRP A 253 -7.55 -21.87 25.02
N VAL A 254 -6.77 -22.68 24.32
CA VAL A 254 -5.57 -23.32 24.87
C VAL A 254 -4.35 -22.52 24.46
N ALA A 255 -3.58 -22.03 25.44
CA ALA A 255 -2.30 -21.39 25.18
C ALA A 255 -1.26 -22.44 24.78
N VAL A 256 -0.54 -22.19 23.69
CA VAL A 256 0.57 -23.00 23.22
C VAL A 256 1.85 -22.21 23.41
N THR A 257 2.86 -22.82 24.03
CA THR A 257 4.16 -22.21 24.23
C THR A 257 4.84 -22.02 22.88
N PRO A 258 5.09 -20.77 22.43
CA PRO A 258 5.90 -20.56 21.24
C PRO A 258 7.34 -21.03 21.52
N PRO A 259 8.12 -21.39 20.48
CA PRO A 259 9.55 -21.58 20.64
C PRO A 259 10.16 -20.32 21.29
N GLU A 260 11.15 -20.52 22.17
CA GLU A 260 11.72 -19.45 23.00
C GLU A 260 12.09 -18.24 22.13
N PRO A 261 11.59 -17.02 22.44
CA PRO A 261 11.82 -15.87 21.58
C PRO A 261 13.31 -15.53 21.54
N ALA A 262 13.84 -15.30 20.33
CA ALA A 262 15.18 -14.74 20.19
C ALA A 262 15.28 -13.42 20.97
N ARG A 263 16.38 -13.22 21.70
CA ARG A 263 16.61 -12.00 22.51
C ARG A 263 16.30 -10.73 21.71
N GLY A 264 15.46 -9.86 22.27
CA GLY A 264 15.09 -8.57 21.68
C GLY A 264 13.89 -8.58 20.74
N ARG A 265 13.15 -9.69 20.61
CA ARG A 265 11.87 -9.73 19.88
C ARG A 265 10.67 -9.39 20.77
N ALA A 266 9.58 -8.98 20.12
CA ALA A 266 8.27 -8.81 20.76
C ALA A 266 7.87 -10.09 21.50
N ALA A 267 7.17 -9.94 22.61
CA ALA A 267 6.69 -11.08 23.37
C ALA A 267 5.43 -11.64 22.68
N GLU A 268 5.38 -12.96 22.49
CA GLU A 268 4.35 -13.63 21.69
C GLU A 268 3.54 -14.63 22.53
N ARG A 269 2.29 -14.84 22.12
CA ARG A 269 1.37 -15.87 22.62
C ARG A 269 0.63 -16.50 21.45
N ILE A 270 0.51 -17.82 21.47
CA ILE A 270 -0.30 -18.56 20.51
C ILE A 270 -1.45 -19.19 21.28
N TYR A 271 -2.67 -19.02 20.79
CA TYR A 271 -3.88 -19.62 21.34
C TYR A 271 -4.53 -20.49 20.28
N VAL A 272 -5.05 -21.65 20.66
CA VAL A 272 -5.71 -22.60 19.76
C VAL A 272 -7.09 -22.96 20.28
N LYS A 273 -8.09 -22.95 19.40
CA LYS A 273 -9.46 -23.42 19.66
C LYS A 273 -10.14 -23.81 18.36
N ASP A 274 -10.75 -25.00 18.31
CA ASP A 274 -11.54 -25.46 17.15
C ASP A 274 -10.79 -25.35 15.81
N ASN A 275 -9.49 -25.69 15.81
CA ASN A 275 -8.54 -25.55 14.70
C ASN A 275 -8.27 -24.10 14.24
N LEU A 276 -8.75 -23.10 14.94
CA LEU A 276 -8.33 -21.72 14.77
C LEU A 276 -7.08 -21.45 15.62
N HIS A 277 -6.13 -20.74 15.03
CA HIS A 277 -4.94 -20.28 15.72
C HIS A 277 -4.98 -18.75 15.80
N VAL A 278 -4.80 -18.22 17.01
CA VAL A 278 -4.64 -16.80 17.24
C VAL A 278 -3.22 -16.56 17.73
N LEU A 279 -2.45 -15.79 16.96
CA LEU A 279 -1.15 -15.28 17.36
C LEU A 279 -1.32 -13.85 17.88
N VAL A 280 -0.89 -13.60 19.11
CA VAL A 280 -0.80 -12.25 19.68
C VAL A 280 0.66 -11.92 19.90
N SER A 281 1.12 -10.79 19.39
CA SER A 281 2.43 -10.23 19.70
C SER A 281 2.27 -8.83 20.31
N ALA A 282 3.09 -8.54 21.32
CA ALA A 282 3.14 -7.23 21.95
C ALA A 282 4.61 -6.82 22.13
N GLY A 283 4.93 -5.60 21.72
CA GLY A 283 6.27 -5.05 21.86
C GLY A 283 6.26 -3.52 21.84
N PRO A 284 7.36 -2.88 22.23
CA PRO A 284 7.48 -1.44 22.06
C PRO A 284 7.33 -1.09 20.58
N ASP A 285 6.58 -0.02 20.27
CA ASP A 285 6.61 0.58 18.94
C ASP A 285 8.05 1.03 18.67
N GLY A 286 8.76 0.25 17.86
CA GLY A 286 10.14 0.51 17.52
C GLY A 286 10.18 1.79 16.72
N LYS A 287 10.35 2.93 17.40
CA LYS A 287 10.27 4.31 16.88
C LYS A 287 10.10 4.33 15.36
N SER A 288 8.84 4.44 14.90
CA SER A 288 8.57 4.67 13.49
C SER A 288 9.51 5.79 13.00
N PRO A 289 10.37 5.54 11.99
CA PRO A 289 11.34 6.52 11.54
C PRO A 289 10.59 7.78 11.07
N GLY A 290 10.64 8.84 11.89
CA GLY A 290 9.92 10.10 11.66
C GLY A 290 8.87 10.47 12.72
N GLY A 291 8.63 9.64 13.74
CA GLY A 291 7.73 9.99 14.84
C GLY A 291 8.26 11.19 15.67
N PRO A 292 7.39 12.04 16.25
CA PRO A 292 7.79 13.12 17.14
C PRO A 292 8.69 12.57 18.26
N ARG A 293 9.82 13.23 18.54
CA ARG A 293 10.78 12.77 19.57
C ARG A 293 10.19 12.64 20.98
N ASP A 294 9.05 13.30 21.24
CA ASP A 294 8.40 13.38 22.55
C ASP A 294 7.13 12.52 22.70
N SER A 295 6.78 11.68 21.71
CA SER A 295 5.66 10.75 21.91
C SER A 295 6.04 9.69 22.94
N ARG A 296 5.21 9.52 23.98
CA ARG A 296 5.36 8.45 24.97
C ARG A 296 5.53 7.11 24.25
N PRO A 297 6.36 6.19 24.77
CA PRO A 297 6.49 4.87 24.19
C PRO A 297 5.11 4.20 24.17
N THR A 298 4.62 3.89 22.99
CA THR A 298 3.38 3.13 22.81
C THR A 298 3.76 1.67 22.58
N THR A 299 2.91 0.77 23.05
CA THR A 299 3.03 -0.66 22.74
C THR A 299 2.27 -0.92 21.46
N LEU A 300 2.95 -1.54 20.50
CA LEU A 300 2.33 -2.10 19.30
C LEU A 300 1.87 -3.52 19.64
N VAL A 301 0.59 -3.78 19.38
CA VAL A 301 -0.02 -5.11 19.52
C VAL A 301 -0.45 -5.58 18.15
N SER A 302 0.00 -6.76 17.75
CA SER A 302 -0.48 -7.42 16.52
C SER A 302 -1.24 -8.68 16.89
N ILE A 303 -2.35 -8.91 16.21
CA ILE A 303 -3.19 -10.11 16.34
C ILE A 303 -3.30 -10.72 14.95
N GLY A 304 -2.87 -11.97 14.80
CA GLY A 304 -3.07 -12.77 13.59
C GLY A 304 -4.12 -13.84 13.86
N GLU A 305 -5.21 -13.83 13.11
CA GLU A 305 -6.15 -14.95 13.00
C GLU A 305 -5.69 -15.83 11.84
N LEU A 306 -5.30 -17.05 12.17
CA LEU A 306 -4.88 -18.07 11.23
C LEU A 306 -5.93 -19.18 11.30
N GLY A 307 -6.83 -19.23 10.31
CA GLY A 307 -7.67 -20.38 10.11
C GLY A 307 -6.82 -21.65 9.97
N ALA A 308 -7.33 -22.80 10.42
CA ALA A 308 -6.66 -24.06 10.12
C ALA A 308 -6.40 -24.12 8.62
N GLN A 309 -5.14 -24.37 8.24
CA GLN A 309 -4.89 -24.93 6.92
C GLN A 309 -5.76 -26.18 6.87
N GLY A 310 -6.83 -26.14 6.08
CA GLY A 310 -7.57 -27.35 5.78
C GLY A 310 -6.51 -28.34 5.32
N ALA A 311 -6.32 -29.43 6.08
CA ALA A 311 -5.58 -30.56 5.59
C ALA A 311 -6.22 -30.89 4.25
N GLN A 312 -5.53 -30.56 3.15
CA GLN A 312 -5.94 -30.95 1.82
C GLN A 312 -6.13 -32.47 1.91
N LYS A 313 -7.39 -32.90 1.79
CA LYS A 313 -7.72 -34.31 1.62
C LYS A 313 -7.30 -34.74 0.23
#